data_AF-A0A9N9BRU8-F1
#
_entry.id   AF-A0A9N9BRU8-F1
#
_cell.length_a   1.000
_cell.length_b   1.000
_cell.length_c   1.000
_cell.angle_alpha   90.00
_cell.angle_beta   90.00
_cell.angle_gamma   90.00
#
_symmetry.space_group_name_H-M   'P 1'
#
loop_
_entity.id
_entity.type
_entity.pdbx_description
1 polymer ?
#
loop_
_entity_poly.entity_id
_entity_poly.type
_entity_poly.pdbx_seq_one_letter_code
_entity_poly.pdbx_strand_id
1 'polypeptide(L)'
;YLTTIGLLFSFVAFVFALLYDVFTKSRVISILKTGFMVVTTPLEGLISIMYWGLIAYDEKLLLAPGKSRLPILVDVGFHLIPTICLWIDFLFFTKEFRKSHSHIFYILCFAFSYSVWIQIGFYVYGMWVSIIQGLVCDLHFVYYHADTLPRDIKQALSAFS
;
A
#
# COMPACT_ATOMS: atom_id res chain seq x y z
N TYR A 1 0.58 -5.52 -7.43
CA TYR A 1 -0.18 -4.37 -6.90
C TYR A 1 -0.10 -4.27 -5.39
N LEU A 2 -0.21 -5.40 -4.68
CA LEU A 2 -0.06 -5.43 -3.23
C LEU A 2 1.27 -4.82 -2.74
N THR A 3 2.40 -5.10 -3.41
CA THR A 3 3.71 -4.49 -3.09
C THR A 3 3.69 -2.95 -3.13
N THR A 4 3.02 -2.34 -4.11
CA THR A 4 2.94 -0.87 -4.19
C THR A 4 2.19 -0.27 -3.01
N ILE A 5 1.09 -0.90 -2.60
CA ILE A 5 0.33 -0.47 -1.41
C ILE A 5 1.19 -0.69 -0.15
N GLY A 6 1.84 -1.84 -0.04
CA GLY A 6 2.73 -2.16 1.07
C GLY A 6 3.86 -1.15 1.23
N LEU A 7 4.51 -0.76 0.13
CA LEU A 7 5.55 0.28 0.12
C LEU A 7 5.02 1.64 0.58
N LEU A 8 3.81 2.03 0.15
CA LEU A 8 3.19 3.27 0.60
C LEU A 8 2.87 3.23 2.11
N PHE A 9 2.32 2.13 2.60
CA PHE A 9 2.06 1.96 4.03
C PHE A 9 3.36 1.97 4.84
N SER A 10 4.42 1.33 4.34
CA SER A 10 5.76 1.34 4.94
C SER A 10 6.34 2.74 5.02
N PHE A 11 6.23 3.51 3.93
CA PHE A 11 6.67 4.91 3.90
C PHE A 11 5.93 5.75 4.95
N VAL A 12 4.60 5.63 5.01
CA VAL A 12 3.78 6.34 6.00
C VAL A 12 4.14 5.91 7.43
N ALA A 13 4.36 4.61 7.66
CA ALA A 13 4.79 4.10 8.96
C ALA A 13 6.14 4.67 9.39
N PHE A 14 7.12 4.76 8.48
CA PHE A 14 8.41 5.40 8.76
C PHE A 14 8.28 6.90 9.03
N VAL A 15 7.41 7.61 8.31
CA VAL A 15 7.12 9.03 8.59
C VAL A 15 6.53 9.20 9.99
N PHE A 16 5.58 8.34 10.40
CA PHE A 16 5.03 8.39 11.75
C PHE A 16 6.04 7.99 12.82
N ALA A 17 6.93 7.04 12.54
CA ALA A 17 8.03 6.68 13.43
C ALA A 17 8.97 7.87 13.65
N LEU A 18 9.39 8.54 12.57
CA LEU A 18 10.21 9.76 12.65
C LEU A 18 9.50 10.89 13.41
N LEU A 19 8.21 11.11 13.14
CA LEU A 19 7.44 12.11 13.86
C LEU A 19 7.29 11.78 15.35
N TYR A 20 7.17 10.51 15.71
CA TYR A 20 7.14 10.09 17.10
C TYR A 20 8.47 10.37 17.81
N ASP A 21 9.58 10.11 17.12
CA ASP A 21 10.92 10.34 17.67
C ASP A 21 11.18 11.85 17.88
N VAL A 22 10.69 12.72 16.98
CA VAL A 22 10.77 14.17 17.14
C VAL A 22 9.77 14.71 18.19
N PHE A 23 8.55 14.17 18.22
CA PHE A 23 7.44 14.67 19.05
C PHE A 23 6.98 13.63 20.09
N THR A 24 7.92 13.14 20.90
CA THR A 24 7.73 12.03 21.85
C THR A 24 6.57 12.19 22.85
N LYS A 25 6.08 13.43 23.06
CA LYS A 25 4.98 13.73 24.01
C LYS A 25 3.58 13.63 23.41
N SER A 26 3.43 13.48 22.09
CA SER A 26 2.11 13.48 21.45
C SER A 26 1.45 12.10 21.51
N ARG A 27 0.33 11.99 22.24
CA ARG A 27 -0.47 10.76 22.32
C ARG A 27 -1.08 10.37 20.97
N VAL A 28 -1.44 11.35 20.14
CA VAL A 28 -2.02 11.11 18.82
C VAL A 28 -1.02 10.42 17.90
N ILE A 29 0.22 10.93 17.85
CA ILE A 29 1.28 10.37 17.01
C ILE A 29 1.62 8.95 17.46
N SER A 30 1.66 8.71 18.78
CA SER A 30 1.87 7.36 19.32
C SER A 30 0.79 6.38 18.85
N ILE A 31 -0.49 6.75 18.89
CA ILE A 31 -1.60 5.88 18.47
C ILE A 31 -1.53 5.61 16.96
N LEU A 32 -1.27 6.65 16.16
CA LEU A 32 -1.13 6.52 14.71
C LEU A 32 0.04 5.62 14.32
N LYS A 33 1.23 5.83 14.93
CA LYS A 33 2.40 4.97 14.74
C LYS A 33 2.03 3.52 15.04
N THR A 34 1.50 3.24 16.24
CA THR A 34 1.18 1.88 16.65
C THR A 34 0.13 1.25 15.73
N GLY A 35 -0.94 1.98 15.38
CA GLY A 35 -1.99 1.48 14.49
C GLY A 35 -1.48 1.11 13.10
N PHE A 36 -0.67 1.97 12.48
CA PHE A 36 -0.06 1.69 11.18
C PHE A 36 0.96 0.56 11.26
N MET A 37 1.81 0.53 12.29
CA MET A 37 2.82 -0.52 12.47
C MET A 37 2.19 -1.91 12.63
N VAL A 38 1.05 -2.01 13.33
CA VAL A 38 0.31 -3.27 13.53
C VAL A 38 -0.15 -3.89 12.22
N VAL A 39 -0.59 -3.09 11.25
CA VAL A 39 -1.07 -3.58 9.95
C VAL A 39 0.08 -3.75 8.97
N THR A 40 0.99 -2.77 8.92
CA THR A 40 2.04 -2.70 7.90
C THR A 40 3.11 -3.78 8.11
N THR A 41 3.49 -4.06 9.36
CA THR A 41 4.53 -5.06 9.67
C THR A 41 4.18 -6.47 9.17
N PRO A 42 3.00 -7.06 9.51
CA PRO A 42 2.62 -8.37 8.98
C PRO A 42 2.30 -8.33 7.48
N LEU A 43 1.78 -7.22 6.95
CA LEU A 43 1.52 -7.07 5.52
C LEU A 43 2.81 -7.15 4.70
N GLU A 44 3.82 -6.38 5.07
CA GLU A 44 5.14 -6.41 4.42
C GLU A 44 5.85 -7.74 4.61
N GLY A 45 5.73 -8.35 5.79
CA GLY A 45 6.21 -9.72 6.03
C GLY A 45 5.60 -10.71 5.05
N LEU A 46 4.27 -10.64 4.86
CA LEU A 46 3.56 -11.49 3.91
C LEU A 46 4.01 -11.23 2.47
N ILE A 47 4.11 -9.97 2.05
CA ILE A 47 4.56 -9.60 0.70
C ILE A 47 5.96 -10.18 0.44
N SER A 48 6.89 -10.01 1.38
CA SER A 48 8.26 -10.52 1.28
C SER A 48 8.29 -12.05 1.16
N ILE A 49 7.61 -12.75 2.07
CA ILE A 49 7.55 -14.22 2.08
C ILE A 49 6.91 -14.75 0.79
N MET A 50 5.81 -14.15 0.34
CA MET A 50 5.15 -14.55 -0.90
C MET A 50 6.05 -14.31 -2.11
N TYR A 51 6.70 -13.14 -2.19
CA TYR A 51 7.58 -12.79 -3.30
C TYR A 51 8.77 -13.76 -3.39
N TRP A 52 9.54 -13.90 -2.32
CA TRP A 52 10.72 -14.76 -2.30
C TRP A 52 10.35 -16.24 -2.40
N GLY A 53 9.20 -16.65 -1.84
CA GLY A 53 8.67 -18.00 -1.98
C GLY A 53 8.32 -18.35 -3.42
N LEU A 54 7.67 -17.43 -4.16
CA LEU A 54 7.35 -17.62 -5.57
C LEU A 54 8.61 -17.66 -6.44
N ILE A 55 9.57 -16.76 -6.20
CA ILE A 55 10.88 -16.80 -6.88
C ILE A 55 11.62 -18.11 -6.63
N ALA A 56 11.58 -18.63 -5.40
CA ALA A 56 12.23 -19.89 -5.04
C ALA A 56 11.54 -21.12 -5.68
N TYR A 57 10.23 -21.03 -5.93
CA TYR A 57 9.45 -22.10 -6.56
C TYR A 57 9.57 -22.06 -8.10
N ASP A 58 9.12 -20.97 -8.72
CA ASP A 58 9.22 -20.73 -10.16
C ASP A 58 9.07 -19.23 -10.47
N GLU A 59 10.15 -18.60 -10.93
CA GLU A 59 10.18 -17.20 -11.31
C GLU A 59 9.24 -16.85 -12.49
N LYS A 60 8.88 -17.83 -13.32
CA LYS A 60 7.98 -17.64 -14.47
C LYS A 60 6.55 -17.34 -14.05
N LEU A 61 6.19 -17.63 -12.80
CA LEU A 61 4.88 -17.26 -12.23
C LEU A 61 4.75 -15.76 -11.99
N LEU A 62 5.87 -15.06 -11.79
CA LEU A 62 5.90 -13.62 -11.53
C LEU A 62 6.21 -12.81 -12.80
N LEU A 63 7.01 -13.37 -13.71
CA LEU A 63 7.49 -12.66 -14.89
C LEU A 63 6.69 -13.02 -16.13
N ALA A 64 6.23 -11.99 -16.86
CA ALA A 64 5.68 -12.20 -18.19
C ALA A 64 6.75 -12.81 -19.13
N PRO A 65 6.36 -13.65 -20.10
CA PRO A 65 7.29 -14.25 -21.04
C PRO A 65 8.18 -13.20 -21.71
N GLY A 66 9.51 -13.38 -21.63
CA GLY A 66 10.48 -12.46 -22.23
C GLY A 66 10.87 -11.25 -21.38
N LYS A 67 10.39 -11.13 -20.14
CA LYS A 67 10.88 -10.11 -19.19
C LYS A 67 11.98 -10.66 -18.29
N SER A 68 13.05 -9.89 -18.16
CA SER A 68 14.14 -10.19 -17.22
C SER A 68 13.79 -9.77 -15.79
N ARG A 69 14.46 -10.38 -14.81
CA ARG A 69 14.39 -9.95 -13.41
C ARG A 69 14.87 -8.51 -13.26
N LEU A 70 14.34 -7.85 -12.22
CA LEU A 70 14.92 -6.60 -11.74
C LEU A 70 16.34 -6.85 -11.21
N PRO A 71 17.23 -5.85 -11.25
CA PRO A 71 18.53 -5.94 -10.58
C PRO A 71 18.33 -6.32 -9.11
N ILE A 72 19.11 -7.28 -8.60
CA ILE A 72 18.93 -7.86 -7.26
C ILE A 72 18.86 -6.78 -6.17
N LEU A 73 19.67 -5.72 -6.29
CA LEU A 73 19.67 -4.62 -5.32
C LEU A 73 18.31 -3.88 -5.27
N VAL A 74 17.71 -3.65 -6.43
CA VAL A 74 16.38 -3.01 -6.53
C VAL A 74 15.31 -3.95 -5.99
N ASP A 75 15.45 -5.24 -6.27
CA ASP A 75 14.51 -6.27 -5.82
C ASP A 75 14.49 -6.42 -4.29
N VAL A 76 15.68 -6.50 -3.69
CA VAL A 76 15.88 -6.46 -2.24
C VAL A 76 15.34 -5.16 -1.65
N GLY A 77 15.57 -4.03 -2.32
CA GLY A 77 15.09 -2.72 -1.88
C GLY A 77 13.56 -2.61 -1.79
N PHE A 78 12.83 -3.29 -2.68
CA PHE A 78 11.35 -3.25 -2.66
C PHE A 78 10.71 -4.32 -1.78
N HIS A 79 11.33 -5.49 -1.65
CA HIS A 79 10.67 -6.64 -1.03
C HIS A 79 11.27 -7.06 0.31
N LEU A 80 12.53 -6.71 0.60
CA LEU A 80 13.22 -7.20 1.80
C LEU A 80 13.57 -6.08 2.78
N ILE A 81 14.11 -4.95 2.29
CA ILE A 81 14.49 -3.82 3.14
C ILE A 81 13.29 -3.28 3.95
N PRO A 82 12.12 -2.97 3.35
CA PRO A 82 11.00 -2.41 4.10
C PRO A 82 10.53 -3.36 5.19
N THR A 83 10.45 -4.66 4.88
CA THR A 83 10.12 -5.71 5.83
C THR A 83 11.09 -5.74 7.00
N ILE A 84 12.40 -5.82 6.76
CA ILE A 84 13.41 -5.88 7.84
C ILE A 84 13.32 -4.63 8.71
N CYS A 85 13.26 -3.44 8.11
CA CYS A 85 13.18 -2.18 8.85
C CYS A 85 11.94 -2.11 9.74
N LEU A 86 10.76 -2.49 9.22
CA LEU A 86 9.52 -2.49 10.01
C LEU A 86 9.54 -3.53 11.13
N TRP A 87 10.05 -4.73 10.87
CA TRP A 87 10.16 -5.76 11.90
C TRP A 87 11.15 -5.35 13.00
N ILE A 88 12.23 -4.64 12.66
CA ILE A 88 13.15 -4.06 13.66
C ILE A 88 12.45 -2.96 14.46
N ASP A 89 11.78 -1.99 13.82
CA ASP A 89 11.04 -0.93 14.54
C ASP A 89 9.94 -1.53 15.44
N PHE A 90 9.23 -2.54 14.94
CA PHE A 90 8.20 -3.23 15.70
C PHE A 90 8.77 -3.97 16.92
N LEU A 91 9.82 -4.78 16.76
CA LEU A 91 10.35 -5.62 17.85
C LEU A 91 11.12 -4.83 18.90
N PHE A 92 11.87 -3.80 18.51
CA PHE A 92 12.77 -3.09 19.42
C PHE A 92 12.21 -1.77 19.94
N PHE A 93 11.37 -1.07 19.16
CA PHE A 93 10.93 0.28 19.48
C PHE A 93 9.44 0.37 19.84
N THR A 94 8.65 -0.69 19.61
CA THR A 94 7.25 -0.73 20.07
C THR A 94 7.18 -1.22 21.51
N LYS A 95 7.30 -0.29 22.46
CA LYS A 95 7.37 -0.57 23.91
C LYS A 95 6.06 -1.08 24.52
N GLU A 96 4.91 -0.86 23.87
CA GLU A 96 3.58 -1.14 24.43
C GLU A 96 2.68 -1.96 23.47
N PHE A 97 3.24 -2.98 22.80
CA PHE A 97 2.38 -3.88 22.02
C PHE A 97 1.53 -4.77 22.93
N ARG A 98 0.34 -4.29 23.30
CA ARG A 98 -0.67 -5.10 23.97
C ARG A 98 -1.46 -5.85 22.89
N LYS A 99 -1.37 -7.18 22.86
CA LYS A 99 -2.22 -8.01 21.99
C LYS A 99 -3.69 -7.66 22.26
N SER A 100 -4.36 -7.09 21.26
CA SER A 100 -5.76 -6.73 21.30
C SER A 100 -6.48 -7.35 20.11
N HIS A 101 -7.71 -7.81 20.31
CA HIS A 101 -8.58 -8.28 19.22
C HIS A 101 -8.78 -7.18 18.14
N SER A 102 -8.65 -5.91 18.52
CA SER A 102 -8.68 -4.78 17.59
C SER A 102 -7.63 -4.89 16.48
N HIS A 103 -6.45 -5.46 16.76
CA HIS A 103 -5.40 -5.62 15.75
C HIS A 103 -5.79 -6.60 14.65
N ILE A 104 -6.41 -7.72 15.03
CA ILE A 104 -6.93 -8.70 14.07
C ILE A 104 -8.03 -8.04 13.23
N PHE A 105 -8.92 -7.28 13.87
CA PHE A 105 -9.95 -6.53 13.18
C PHE A 105 -9.36 -5.56 12.14
N TYR A 106 -8.32 -4.79 12.46
CA TYR A 106 -7.69 -3.88 11.49
C TYR A 106 -7.11 -4.60 10.28
N ILE A 107 -6.45 -5.74 10.49
CA ILE A 107 -5.89 -6.55 9.40
C ILE A 107 -7.01 -7.12 8.53
N LEU A 108 -8.08 -7.64 9.13
CA LEU A 108 -9.22 -8.18 8.40
C LEU A 108 -9.97 -7.09 7.62
N CYS A 109 -10.18 -5.93 8.22
CA CYS A 109 -10.76 -4.78 7.53
C CYS A 109 -9.90 -4.37 6.35
N PHE A 110 -8.58 -4.26 6.51
CA PHE A 110 -7.68 -3.97 5.40
C PHE A 110 -7.78 -5.02 4.29
N ALA A 111 -7.71 -6.31 4.63
CA ALA A 111 -7.79 -7.41 3.67
C ALA A 111 -9.12 -7.40 2.91
N PHE A 112 -10.23 -7.19 3.61
CA PHE A 112 -11.56 -7.09 3.00
C PHE A 112 -11.67 -5.86 2.10
N SER A 113 -11.25 -4.69 2.58
CA SER A 113 -11.26 -3.44 1.79
C SER A 113 -10.41 -3.56 0.52
N TYR A 114 -9.22 -4.14 0.63
CA TYR A 114 -8.37 -4.43 -0.54
C TYR A 114 -9.06 -5.41 -1.50
N SER A 115 -9.70 -6.46 -0.99
CA SER A 115 -10.43 -7.44 -1.80
C SER A 115 -11.61 -6.82 -2.54
N VAL A 116 -12.38 -5.96 -1.88
CA VAL A 116 -13.48 -5.22 -2.53
C VAL A 116 -12.93 -4.27 -3.59
N TRP A 117 -11.85 -3.55 -3.29
CA TRP A 117 -11.26 -2.60 -4.21
C TRP A 117 -10.77 -3.26 -5.52
N ILE A 118 -10.08 -4.40 -5.45
CA ILE A 118 -9.64 -5.11 -6.65
C ILE A 118 -10.82 -5.62 -7.49
N GLN A 119 -11.92 -6.02 -6.85
CA GLN A 119 -13.11 -6.53 -7.55
C GLN A 119 -13.89 -5.40 -8.23
N ILE A 120 -14.02 -4.25 -7.58
CA ILE A 120 -14.60 -3.05 -8.21
C ILE A 120 -13.75 -2.62 -9.39
N GLY A 121 -12.42 -2.59 -9.20
CA GLY A 121 -11.49 -2.25 -10.27
C GLY A 121 -11.65 -3.17 -11.49
N PHE A 122 -11.74 -4.47 -11.26
CA PHE A 122 -11.97 -5.44 -12.33
C PHE A 122 -13.35 -5.26 -12.99
N TYR A 123 -14.40 -4.99 -12.22
CA TYR A 123 -15.75 -4.78 -12.75
C TYR A 123 -15.86 -3.50 -13.61
N VAL A 124 -15.23 -2.40 -13.18
CA VAL A 124 -15.30 -1.10 -13.86
C VAL A 124 -14.39 -1.05 -15.08
N TYR A 125 -13.16 -1.54 -14.96
CA TYR A 125 -12.12 -1.38 -15.99
C TYR A 125 -11.87 -2.64 -16.83
N GLY A 126 -12.44 -3.78 -16.45
CA GLY A 126 -12.19 -5.07 -17.11
C GLY A 126 -10.78 -5.61 -16.88
N MET A 127 -10.00 -5.01 -15.98
CA MET A 127 -8.63 -5.38 -15.69
C MET A 127 -8.29 -5.18 -14.21
N TRP A 128 -7.29 -5.91 -13.72
CA TRP A 128 -6.82 -5.81 -12.34
C TRP A 128 -6.16 -4.44 -12.11
N VAL A 129 -6.75 -3.66 -11.20
CA VAL A 129 -6.35 -2.27 -10.95
C VAL A 129 -5.05 -2.18 -10.14
N SER A 130 -4.17 -1.30 -10.62
CA SER A 130 -3.03 -0.77 -9.89
C SER A 130 -3.35 0.62 -9.36
N ILE A 131 -2.66 1.12 -8.32
CA ILE A 131 -2.91 2.49 -7.81
C ILE A 131 -2.75 3.53 -8.92
N ILE A 132 -1.71 3.41 -9.74
CA ILE A 132 -1.45 4.32 -10.87
C ILE A 132 -2.51 4.14 -11.94
N GLN A 133 -2.91 2.90 -12.24
CA GLN A 133 -3.95 2.61 -13.23
C GLN A 133 -5.30 3.17 -12.79
N GLY A 134 -5.68 3.01 -11.52
CA GLY A 134 -6.91 3.56 -10.96
C GLY A 134 -6.93 5.08 -11.09
N LEU A 135 -5.87 5.76 -10.66
CA LEU A 135 -5.76 7.23 -10.79
C LEU A 135 -5.81 7.70 -12.25
N VAL A 136 -5.12 7.00 -13.15
CA VAL A 136 -5.06 7.34 -14.58
C VAL A 136 -6.37 7.03 -15.28
N CYS A 137 -7.02 5.91 -14.96
CA CYS A 137 -8.33 5.54 -15.50
C CYS A 137 -9.43 6.45 -14.95
N ASP A 138 -9.37 6.89 -13.70
CA ASP A 138 -10.26 7.90 -13.15
C ASP A 138 -10.07 9.23 -13.90
N LEU A 139 -8.82 9.66 -14.17
CA LEU A 139 -8.56 10.85 -14.99
C LEU A 139 -9.04 10.69 -16.43
N HIS A 140 -8.82 9.53 -17.04
CA HIS A 140 -9.22 9.25 -18.42
C HIS A 140 -10.76 9.15 -18.53
N PHE A 141 -11.44 8.57 -17.53
CA PHE A 141 -12.89 8.54 -17.44
C PHE A 141 -13.45 9.96 -17.23
N VAL A 142 -12.87 10.76 -16.31
CA VAL A 142 -13.23 12.18 -16.13
C VAL A 142 -13.01 12.98 -17.42
N TYR A 143 -11.92 12.73 -18.15
CA TYR A 143 -11.59 13.45 -19.38
C TYR A 143 -12.49 13.04 -20.56
N TYR A 144 -12.78 11.74 -20.73
CA TYR A 144 -13.63 11.23 -21.82
C TYR A 144 -15.14 11.31 -21.55
N HIS A 145 -15.57 11.39 -20.28
CA HIS A 145 -16.97 11.67 -19.91
C HIS A 145 -17.19 13.13 -19.48
N ALA A 146 -16.16 13.99 -19.57
CA ALA A 146 -16.29 15.44 -19.43
C ALA A 146 -17.43 15.99 -20.29
N ASP A 147 -17.66 15.43 -21.48
CA ASP A 147 -18.72 15.88 -22.39
C ASP A 147 -20.14 15.65 -21.84
N THR A 148 -20.32 14.66 -20.96
CA THR A 148 -21.61 14.32 -20.34
C THR A 148 -21.89 15.03 -19.02
N LEU A 149 -20.90 15.73 -18.44
CA LEU A 149 -21.07 16.47 -17.19
C LEU A 149 -21.97 17.70 -17.38
N PRO A 150 -22.87 17.98 -16.42
CA PRO A 150 -23.72 19.16 -16.44
C PRO A 150 -22.87 20.46 -16.42
N ARG A 151 -23.42 21.51 -17.05
CA ARG A 151 -22.68 22.73 -17.43
C ARG A 151 -22.06 23.49 -16.25
N ASP A 152 -22.65 23.36 -15.07
CA ASP A 152 -22.20 23.92 -13.80
C ASP A 152 -20.83 23.39 -13.35
N ILE A 153 -20.57 22.09 -13.53
CA ILE A 153 -19.29 21.49 -13.13
C ILE A 153 -18.18 21.83 -14.13
N LYS A 154 -18.50 21.93 -15.43
CA LYS A 154 -17.55 22.39 -16.47
C LYS A 154 -17.03 23.81 -16.18
N GLN A 155 -17.91 24.67 -15.66
CA GLN A 155 -17.58 26.05 -15.33
C GLN A 155 -16.71 26.15 -14.06
N ALA A 156 -16.92 25.26 -13.08
CA ALA A 156 -16.06 25.17 -11.90
C ALA A 156 -14.64 24.68 -12.24
N LEU A 157 -14.50 23.70 -13.14
CA LEU A 157 -13.18 23.14 -13.51
C LEU A 157 -12.32 24.10 -14.35
N SER A 158 -12.94 24.91 -15.21
CA SER A 158 -12.22 25.94 -16.00
C SER A 158 -11.72 27.13 -15.18
N ALA A 159 -12.18 27.28 -13.93
CA ALA A 159 -11.66 28.28 -13.00
C ALA A 159 -10.37 27.84 -12.29
N PHE A 160 -9.98 26.56 -12.42
CA PHE A 160 -8.77 25.96 -11.82
C PHE A 160 -7.63 25.70 -12.84
N SER A 161 -7.85 25.96 -14.13
CA SER A 161 -6.84 25.93 -15.20
C SER A 161 -6.36 27.33 -15.55
#